data_AF-A0A6I4ITQ3-F1
#
_entry.id   AF-A0A6I4ITQ3-F1
#
_cell.length_a   1.000
_cell.length_b   1.000
_cell.length_c   1.000
_cell.angle_alpha   90.00
_cell.angle_beta   90.00
_cell.angle_gamma   90.00
#
_symmetry.space_group_name_H-M   'P 1'
#
loop_
_entity.id
_entity.type
_entity.pdbx_description
1 polymer ?
#
loop_
_entity_poly.entity_id
_entity_poly.type
_entity_poly.pdbx_seq_one_letter_code
_entity_poly.pdbx_strand_id
1 'polypeptide(L)'
;MQKKSYLKEISISSTQQRFGTTKVKKDVEKIQSWLTLFAMQIPNAGTATGIDGDFGPATEKAVMNFQTAIGERPTGIVDAHLFAQLTAPLKNAFEAPITGNNVRELVVNTAKNHAKYNPFELIIRNQSNSGPWVRAYMDGNEGTYWYWCMGFAQTIIDQAASIVGKNFKTLMPLSYSCDTIGTTGLQKKILTRYQTARTNPSLIQPGDLFLLQKSTYDWYHTGIVISVQGDTIETIEGNTNADGSSNGNAVLNRIRNFKQSKIDFFSIESLV
;
A
#
# COMPACT_ATOMS: atom_id res chain seq x y z
N MET A 1 1.71 15.54 -5.30
CA MET A 1 1.58 14.45 -4.31
C MET A 1 2.06 14.90 -2.96
N GLN A 2 1.26 14.64 -1.93
CA GLN A 2 1.50 15.02 -0.54
C GLN A 2 2.26 13.92 0.21
N LYS A 3 1.93 12.63 -0.03
CA LYS A 3 2.53 11.45 0.60
C LYS A 3 3.81 11.04 -0.12
N LYS A 4 4.95 11.57 0.33
CA LYS A 4 6.27 11.36 -0.32
C LYS A 4 7.20 10.40 0.45
N SER A 5 6.73 9.78 1.53
CA SER A 5 7.59 8.96 2.38
C SER A 5 8.16 7.71 1.69
N TYR A 6 7.53 7.23 0.62
CA TYR A 6 8.06 6.13 -0.21
C TYR A 6 9.48 6.43 -0.76
N LEU A 7 9.84 7.71 -0.97
CA LEU A 7 11.19 8.10 -1.44
C LEU A 7 12.30 7.63 -0.48
N LYS A 8 11.99 7.50 0.82
CA LYS A 8 12.92 6.98 1.81
C LYS A 8 13.12 5.47 1.70
N GLU A 9 12.17 4.75 1.11
CA GLU A 9 12.19 3.29 0.98
C GLU A 9 12.86 2.81 -0.31
N ILE A 10 13.06 3.71 -1.28
CA ILE A 10 13.73 3.46 -2.57
C ILE A 10 15.16 4.04 -2.62
N SER A 11 15.71 4.44 -1.48
CA SER A 11 17.09 4.92 -1.37
C SER A 11 17.84 4.33 -0.16
N ILE A 12 19.15 4.17 -0.35
CA ILE A 12 20.14 3.91 0.69
C ILE A 12 21.16 5.06 0.72
N SER A 13 21.76 5.29 1.88
CA SER A 13 22.70 6.41 2.10
C SER A 13 24.10 6.14 1.58
N SER A 14 24.49 4.87 1.44
CA SER A 14 25.82 4.44 1.00
C SER A 14 25.79 2.97 0.57
N THR A 15 26.78 2.55 -0.21
CA THR A 15 26.98 1.14 -0.58
C THR A 15 27.11 0.25 0.66
N GLN A 16 26.35 -0.84 0.72
CA GLN A 16 26.40 -1.83 1.81
C GLN A 16 27.03 -3.13 1.30
N GLN A 17 27.94 -3.70 2.09
CA GLN A 17 28.59 -4.98 1.80
C GLN A 17 29.15 -5.59 3.09
N ARG A 18 29.39 -6.90 3.07
CA ARG A 18 30.08 -7.59 4.16
C ARG A 18 31.52 -7.08 4.27
N PHE A 19 31.98 -6.87 5.51
CA PHE A 19 33.29 -6.28 5.81
C PHE A 19 33.53 -4.88 5.21
N GLY A 20 32.48 -4.19 4.73
CA GLY A 20 32.57 -2.80 4.28
C GLY A 20 32.97 -1.85 5.41
N THR A 21 33.62 -0.76 5.04
CA THR A 21 34.02 0.33 5.95
C THR A 21 32.85 1.19 6.41
N THR A 22 31.72 1.13 5.70
CA THR A 22 30.49 1.86 6.02
C THR A 22 29.39 0.85 6.33
N LYS A 23 28.80 0.95 7.52
CA LYS A 23 27.71 0.09 7.97
C LYS A 23 26.56 0.95 8.47
N VAL A 24 25.47 0.99 7.71
CA VAL A 24 24.28 1.76 8.09
C VAL A 24 23.15 0.78 8.38
N LYS A 25 22.95 0.47 9.66
CA LYS A 25 21.97 -0.53 10.14
C LYS A 25 20.61 -0.40 9.45
N LYS A 26 20.07 0.82 9.34
CA LYS A 26 18.77 1.07 8.70
C LYS A 26 18.75 0.74 7.20
N ASP A 27 19.84 0.96 6.48
CA ASP A 27 19.92 0.61 5.07
C ASP A 27 20.01 -0.90 4.90
N VAL A 28 20.74 -1.59 5.77
CA VAL A 28 20.78 -3.05 5.79
C VAL A 28 19.40 -3.64 6.10
N GLU A 29 18.66 -3.09 7.08
CA GLU A 29 17.29 -3.52 7.37
C GLU A 29 16.35 -3.34 6.16
N LYS A 30 16.50 -2.24 5.39
CA LYS A 30 15.75 -2.06 4.13
C LYS A 30 16.12 -3.12 3.09
N ILE A 31 17.41 -3.38 2.89
CA ILE A 31 17.90 -4.39 1.95
C ILE A 31 17.33 -5.77 2.31
N GLN A 32 17.45 -6.18 3.57
CA GLN A 32 16.93 -7.45 4.07
C GLN A 32 15.40 -7.55 3.90
N SER A 33 14.69 -6.44 4.16
CA SER A 33 13.23 -6.37 3.95
C SER A 33 12.86 -6.59 2.47
N TRP A 34 13.54 -5.91 1.56
CA TRP A 34 13.28 -6.05 0.13
C TRP A 34 13.67 -7.42 -0.43
N LEU A 35 14.78 -7.99 0.02
CA LEU A 35 15.18 -9.36 -0.34
C LEU A 35 14.16 -10.40 0.14
N THR A 36 13.57 -10.17 1.32
CA THR A 36 12.46 -11.00 1.83
C THR A 36 11.23 -10.86 0.96
N LEU A 37 10.81 -9.63 0.61
CA LEU A 37 9.69 -9.39 -0.31
C LEU A 37 9.91 -10.03 -1.68
N PHE A 38 11.14 -9.98 -2.21
CA PHE A 38 11.49 -10.63 -3.47
C PHE A 38 11.31 -12.14 -3.38
N ALA A 39 11.71 -12.78 -2.27
CA ALA A 39 11.49 -14.21 -2.07
C ALA A 39 10.00 -14.58 -2.01
N MET A 40 9.12 -13.67 -1.58
CA MET A 40 7.67 -13.94 -1.61
C MET A 40 7.12 -13.99 -3.03
N GLN A 41 7.73 -13.25 -3.97
CA GLN A 41 7.36 -13.29 -5.39
C GLN A 41 8.08 -14.42 -6.15
N ILE A 42 9.32 -14.72 -5.77
CA ILE A 42 10.16 -15.76 -6.37
C ILE A 42 10.74 -16.66 -5.26
N PRO A 43 9.95 -17.61 -4.71
CA PRO A 43 10.35 -18.42 -3.54
C PRO A 43 11.65 -19.20 -3.73
N ASN A 44 11.90 -19.68 -4.95
CA ASN A 44 13.07 -20.49 -5.26
C ASN A 44 14.35 -19.67 -5.46
N ALA A 45 14.30 -18.34 -5.41
CA ALA A 45 15.49 -17.50 -5.51
C ALA A 45 16.34 -17.55 -4.24
N GLY A 46 15.79 -17.92 -3.09
CA GLY A 46 16.55 -18.05 -1.84
C GLY A 46 17.14 -16.73 -1.36
N THR A 47 16.38 -15.63 -1.45
CA THR A 47 16.81 -14.29 -1.02
C THR A 47 16.30 -13.91 0.38
N ALA A 48 15.36 -14.66 0.96
CA ALA A 48 14.88 -14.36 2.31
C ALA A 48 16.00 -14.56 3.35
N THR A 49 16.15 -13.58 4.24
CA THR A 49 17.13 -13.58 5.34
C THR A 49 16.55 -12.84 6.54
N GLY A 50 17.15 -13.01 7.72
CA GLY A 50 16.77 -12.24 8.91
C GLY A 50 16.89 -10.73 8.69
N ILE A 51 15.97 -9.96 9.25
CA ILE A 51 15.97 -8.48 9.21
C ILE A 51 16.51 -7.97 10.55
N ASP A 52 17.83 -8.07 10.72
CA ASP A 52 18.56 -7.72 11.95
C ASP A 52 19.41 -6.45 11.80
N GLY A 53 19.56 -5.96 10.58
CA GLY A 53 20.40 -4.82 10.22
C GLY A 53 21.90 -5.11 10.21
N ASP A 54 22.30 -6.38 10.24
CA ASP A 54 23.69 -6.81 10.05
C ASP A 54 23.92 -7.36 8.63
N PHE A 55 24.95 -6.83 7.97
CA PHE A 55 25.36 -7.31 6.64
C PHE A 55 26.33 -8.47 6.79
N GLY A 56 25.82 -9.57 7.36
CA GLY A 56 26.55 -10.81 7.58
C GLY A 56 26.57 -11.76 6.37
N PRO A 57 27.10 -12.98 6.55
CA PRO A 57 27.19 -13.99 5.48
C PRO A 57 25.84 -14.33 4.84
N ALA A 58 24.76 -14.38 5.63
CA ALA A 58 23.42 -14.68 5.13
C ALA A 58 22.90 -13.55 4.22
N THR A 59 23.04 -12.30 4.64
CA THR A 59 22.68 -11.12 3.84
C THR A 59 23.49 -11.06 2.54
N GLU A 60 24.81 -11.27 2.60
CA GLU A 60 25.69 -11.35 1.43
C GLU A 60 25.23 -12.42 0.43
N LYS A 61 24.95 -13.64 0.91
CA LYS A 61 24.46 -14.73 0.06
C LYS A 61 23.10 -14.41 -0.55
N ALA A 62 22.18 -13.83 0.22
CA ALA A 62 20.87 -13.40 -0.28
C ALA A 62 20.98 -12.33 -1.38
N VAL A 63 21.91 -11.37 -1.24
CA VAL A 63 22.20 -10.37 -2.27
C VAL A 63 22.77 -11.02 -3.53
N MET A 64 23.73 -11.94 -3.40
CA MET A 64 24.28 -12.69 -4.54
C MET A 64 23.19 -13.48 -5.28
N ASN A 65 22.27 -14.09 -4.54
CA ASN A 65 21.15 -14.81 -5.11
C ASN A 65 20.18 -13.87 -5.85
N PHE A 66 19.88 -12.69 -5.29
CA PHE A 66 19.09 -11.66 -5.96
C PHE A 66 19.75 -11.20 -7.26
N GLN A 67 21.05 -10.85 -7.21
CA GLN A 67 21.83 -10.49 -8.39
C GLN A 67 21.78 -11.56 -9.47
N THR A 68 21.96 -12.83 -9.08
CA THR A 68 21.84 -13.97 -10.02
C THR A 68 20.45 -14.05 -10.63
N ALA A 69 19.40 -13.88 -9.82
CA ALA A 69 18.00 -13.96 -10.26
C ALA A 69 17.62 -12.88 -11.27
N ILE A 70 18.28 -11.71 -11.23
CA ILE A 70 18.07 -10.61 -12.17
C ILE A 70 19.11 -10.58 -13.31
N GLY A 71 20.00 -11.58 -13.39
CA GLY A 71 21.01 -11.69 -14.45
C GLY A 71 22.27 -10.83 -14.25
N GLU A 72 22.51 -10.32 -13.05
CA GLU A 72 23.73 -9.60 -12.68
C GLU A 72 24.82 -10.51 -12.10
N ARG A 73 26.06 -10.01 -12.07
CA ARG A 73 27.17 -10.71 -11.43
C ARG A 73 26.94 -10.77 -9.90
N PRO A 74 27.05 -11.95 -9.26
CA PRO A 74 26.80 -12.11 -7.83
C PRO A 74 27.99 -11.59 -6.98
N THR A 75 28.12 -10.27 -6.85
CA THR A 75 29.19 -9.63 -6.06
C THR A 75 28.90 -9.63 -4.55
N GLY A 76 27.64 -9.73 -4.14
CA GLY A 76 27.23 -9.58 -2.73
C GLY A 76 27.23 -8.13 -2.23
N ILE A 77 27.42 -7.16 -3.12
CA ILE A 77 27.50 -5.73 -2.82
C ILE A 77 26.20 -5.05 -3.25
N VAL A 78 25.63 -4.21 -2.40
CA VAL A 78 24.46 -3.40 -2.72
C VAL A 78 24.85 -1.93 -2.82
N ASP A 79 25.01 -1.46 -4.05
CA ASP A 79 25.13 -0.04 -4.37
C ASP A 79 23.76 0.58 -4.71
N ALA A 80 23.75 1.85 -5.08
CA ALA A 80 22.53 2.56 -5.45
C ALA A 80 21.84 1.97 -6.70
N HIS A 81 22.60 1.40 -7.63
CA HIS A 81 22.06 0.82 -8.87
C HIS A 81 21.32 -0.48 -8.57
N LEU A 82 21.97 -1.41 -7.85
CA LEU A 82 21.33 -2.67 -7.44
C LEU A 82 20.12 -2.39 -6.53
N PHE A 83 20.22 -1.41 -5.62
CA PHE A 83 19.10 -1.04 -4.76
C PHE A 83 17.91 -0.47 -5.54
N ALA A 84 18.15 0.30 -6.61
CA ALA A 84 17.09 0.80 -7.48
C ALA A 84 16.33 -0.34 -8.18
N GLN A 85 17.03 -1.40 -8.60
CA GLN A 85 16.39 -2.59 -9.18
C GLN A 85 15.60 -3.37 -8.14
N LEU A 86 16.17 -3.55 -6.95
CA LEU A 86 15.54 -4.24 -5.82
C LEU A 86 14.24 -3.55 -5.38
N THR A 87 14.19 -2.22 -5.48
CA THR A 87 13.04 -1.39 -5.06
C THR A 87 12.16 -0.91 -6.22
N ALA A 88 12.45 -1.35 -7.45
CA ALA A 88 11.71 -0.97 -8.64
C ALA A 88 10.19 -1.21 -8.55
N PRO A 89 9.67 -2.29 -7.90
CA PRO A 89 8.23 -2.46 -7.72
C PRO A 89 7.55 -1.29 -6.99
N LEU A 90 8.16 -0.78 -5.91
CA LEU A 90 7.63 0.37 -5.17
C LEU A 90 7.70 1.64 -6.01
N LYS A 91 8.86 1.89 -6.62
CA LYS A 91 9.05 3.07 -7.48
C LYS A 91 8.01 3.10 -8.61
N ASN A 92 7.79 1.97 -9.27
CA ASN A 92 6.83 1.87 -10.37
C ASN A 92 5.37 2.00 -9.92
N ALA A 93 5.03 1.57 -8.70
CA ALA A 93 3.70 1.82 -8.15
C ALA A 93 3.42 3.33 -8.02
N PHE A 94 4.37 4.08 -7.47
CA PHE A 94 4.22 5.49 -7.13
C PHE A 94 4.52 6.47 -8.29
N GLU A 95 5.36 6.08 -9.25
CA GLU A 95 5.90 7.01 -10.25
C GLU A 95 5.55 6.64 -11.70
N ALA A 96 5.05 5.43 -11.98
CA ALA A 96 4.66 5.09 -13.35
C ALA A 96 3.50 6.00 -13.82
N PRO A 97 3.48 6.43 -15.09
CA PRO A 97 2.37 7.21 -15.63
C PRO A 97 1.05 6.45 -15.50
N ILE A 98 0.04 7.11 -14.94
CA ILE A 98 -1.32 6.61 -14.85
C ILE A 98 -2.20 7.43 -15.80
N THR A 99 -2.96 6.75 -16.65
CA THR A 99 -3.91 7.36 -17.58
C THR A 99 -5.35 7.16 -17.08
N GLY A 100 -6.21 8.11 -17.40
CA GLY A 100 -7.65 8.04 -17.13
C GLY A 100 -8.36 9.29 -17.66
N ASN A 101 -9.60 9.15 -18.10
CA ASN A 101 -10.38 10.23 -18.70
C ASN A 101 -10.90 11.24 -17.67
N ASN A 102 -10.96 10.83 -16.40
CA ASN A 102 -11.37 11.66 -15.27
C ASN A 102 -10.71 11.15 -13.97
N VAL A 103 -10.93 11.87 -12.87
CA VAL A 103 -10.31 11.54 -11.57
C VAL A 103 -10.75 10.19 -11.01
N ARG A 104 -12.00 9.76 -11.25
CA ARG A 104 -12.48 8.44 -10.81
C ARG A 104 -11.70 7.32 -11.49
N GLU A 105 -11.52 7.44 -12.81
CA GLU A 105 -10.74 6.47 -13.58
C GLU A 105 -9.26 6.48 -13.16
N LEU A 106 -8.68 7.67 -12.90
CA LEU A 106 -7.32 7.78 -12.36
C LEU A 106 -7.17 7.07 -11.01
N VAL A 107 -8.13 7.23 -10.09
CA VAL A 107 -8.12 6.53 -8.79
C VAL A 107 -8.16 5.01 -8.99
N VAL A 108 -9.07 4.51 -9.83
CA VAL A 108 -9.19 3.07 -10.11
C VAL A 108 -7.90 2.53 -10.75
N ASN A 109 -7.36 3.21 -11.76
CA ASN A 109 -6.15 2.76 -12.45
C ASN A 109 -4.90 2.86 -11.56
N THR A 110 -4.84 3.84 -10.67
CA THR A 110 -3.78 3.94 -9.66
C THR A 110 -3.86 2.75 -8.69
N ALA A 111 -5.04 2.41 -8.18
CA ALA A 111 -5.23 1.24 -7.30
C ALA A 111 -4.79 -0.07 -7.99
N LYS A 112 -5.18 -0.26 -9.25
CA LYS A 112 -4.76 -1.42 -10.07
C LYS A 112 -3.25 -1.46 -10.28
N ASN A 113 -2.62 -0.31 -10.54
CA ASN A 113 -1.16 -0.23 -10.70
C ASN A 113 -0.43 -0.66 -9.43
N HIS A 114 -0.88 -0.20 -8.26
CA HIS A 114 -0.30 -0.63 -6.99
C HIS A 114 -0.48 -2.13 -6.76
N ALA A 115 -1.69 -2.66 -6.95
CA ALA A 115 -1.99 -4.08 -6.74
C ALA A 115 -1.11 -5.01 -7.60
N LYS A 116 -0.77 -4.60 -8.84
CA LYS A 116 0.12 -5.35 -9.75
C LYS A 116 1.47 -5.71 -9.13
N TYR A 117 2.00 -4.87 -8.24
CA TYR A 117 3.32 -5.07 -7.63
C TYR A 117 3.29 -5.87 -6.31
N ASN A 118 2.13 -6.45 -5.97
CA ASN A 118 1.90 -7.24 -4.75
C ASN A 118 2.44 -6.58 -3.47
N PRO A 119 2.00 -5.35 -3.10
CA PRO A 119 2.35 -4.76 -1.83
C PRO A 119 2.01 -5.69 -0.67
N PHE A 120 2.98 -5.92 0.20
CA PHE A 120 2.88 -6.91 1.27
C PHE A 120 3.57 -6.40 2.54
N GLU A 121 3.01 -6.70 3.70
CA GLU A 121 3.60 -6.41 5.00
C GLU A 121 4.54 -7.52 5.46
N LEU A 122 5.61 -7.15 6.15
CA LEU A 122 6.50 -8.08 6.81
C LEU A 122 6.19 -8.15 8.30
N ILE A 123 6.71 -9.18 8.95
CA ILE A 123 6.85 -9.22 10.41
C ILE A 123 8.28 -8.85 10.75
N ILE A 124 8.48 -7.69 11.36
CA ILE A 124 9.80 -7.19 11.75
C ILE A 124 9.82 -7.03 13.26
N ARG A 125 10.79 -7.66 13.93
CA ARG A 125 10.89 -7.68 15.42
C ARG A 125 9.57 -8.10 16.10
N ASN A 126 8.93 -9.14 15.56
CA ASN A 126 7.64 -9.67 16.00
C ASN A 126 6.46 -8.67 15.93
N GLN A 127 6.57 -7.64 15.09
CA GLN A 127 5.48 -6.71 14.82
C GLN A 127 4.97 -6.92 13.40
N SER A 128 3.65 -7.11 13.27
CA SER A 128 2.94 -7.08 11.99
C SER A 128 2.80 -5.65 11.47
N ASN A 129 2.18 -5.46 10.31
CA ASN A 129 2.06 -4.13 9.68
C ASN A 129 3.44 -3.44 9.56
N SER A 130 4.46 -4.19 9.15
CA SER A 130 5.83 -3.71 9.02
C SER A 130 6.37 -3.79 7.61
N GLY A 131 7.47 -3.08 7.36
CA GLY A 131 8.21 -3.17 6.12
C GLY A 131 7.96 -2.04 5.11
N PRO A 132 8.64 -2.09 3.96
CA PRO A 132 8.77 -0.97 3.04
C PRO A 132 7.43 -0.47 2.48
N TRP A 133 6.53 -1.38 2.09
CA TRP A 133 5.20 -1.00 1.58
C TRP A 133 4.36 -0.31 2.65
N VAL A 134 4.37 -0.82 3.88
CA VAL A 134 3.63 -0.22 4.99
C VAL A 134 4.15 1.18 5.28
N ARG A 135 5.48 1.34 5.45
CA ARG A 135 6.09 2.66 5.67
C ARG A 135 5.82 3.64 4.52
N ALA A 136 5.78 3.17 3.27
CA ALA A 136 5.45 4.01 2.12
C ALA A 136 4.02 4.57 2.21
N TYR A 137 3.04 3.75 2.61
CA TYR A 137 1.64 4.16 2.78
C TYR A 137 1.37 4.95 4.07
N MET A 138 2.15 4.70 5.12
CA MET A 138 1.90 5.20 6.49
C MET A 138 2.83 6.34 6.89
N ASP A 139 3.39 7.04 5.91
CA ASP A 139 4.33 8.15 6.07
C ASP A 139 5.53 7.85 6.99
N GLY A 140 6.06 6.63 6.88
CA GLY A 140 7.21 6.13 7.63
C GLY A 140 6.87 5.39 8.92
N ASN A 141 5.59 5.35 9.31
CA ASN A 141 5.15 4.58 10.46
C ASN A 141 4.96 3.09 10.12
N GLU A 142 5.14 2.22 11.11
CA GLU A 142 4.96 0.77 10.99
C GLU A 142 4.82 0.12 12.36
N GLY A 143 4.43 -1.16 12.38
CA GLY A 143 4.30 -1.99 13.57
C GLY A 143 2.85 -2.30 13.91
N THR A 144 2.62 -3.20 14.87
CA THR A 144 1.32 -3.87 15.10
C THR A 144 0.10 -2.94 15.20
N TYR A 145 0.27 -1.69 15.66
CA TYR A 145 -0.81 -0.71 15.80
C TYR A 145 -1.11 0.12 14.52
N TRP A 146 -0.32 -0.03 13.46
CA TRP A 146 -0.38 0.77 12.24
C TRP A 146 -1.11 0.05 11.11
N TYR A 147 -2.40 -0.21 11.31
CA TYR A 147 -3.27 -0.75 10.28
C TYR A 147 -3.27 0.16 9.04
N TRP A 148 -2.85 -0.38 7.90
CA TRP A 148 -2.43 0.44 6.76
C TRP A 148 -3.45 0.52 5.62
N CYS A 149 -4.68 0.03 5.83
CA CYS A 149 -5.76 0.09 4.84
C CYS A 149 -6.08 1.53 4.42
N MET A 150 -6.23 2.44 5.38
CA MET A 150 -6.51 3.86 5.09
C MET A 150 -5.28 4.59 4.53
N GLY A 151 -4.07 4.25 5.00
CA GLY A 151 -2.83 4.81 4.42
C GLY A 151 -2.69 4.46 2.94
N PHE A 152 -2.99 3.22 2.58
CA PHE A 152 -3.08 2.78 1.18
C PHE A 152 -4.14 3.58 0.42
N ALA A 153 -5.39 3.59 0.91
CA ALA A 153 -6.50 4.26 0.25
C ALA A 153 -6.23 5.77 0.00
N GLN A 154 -5.69 6.47 1.00
CA GLN A 154 -5.31 7.88 0.85
C GLN A 154 -4.15 8.08 -0.13
N THR A 155 -3.21 7.13 -0.22
CA THR A 155 -2.12 7.19 -1.21
C THR A 155 -2.66 7.12 -2.63
N ILE A 156 -3.61 6.22 -2.90
CA ILE A 156 -4.24 6.11 -4.23
C ILE A 156 -4.93 7.43 -4.60
N ILE A 157 -5.73 8.00 -3.69
CA ILE A 157 -6.43 9.26 -3.95
C ILE A 157 -5.43 10.42 -4.10
N ASP A 158 -4.40 10.51 -3.26
CA ASP A 158 -3.39 11.56 -3.35
C ASP A 158 -2.64 11.53 -4.68
N GLN A 159 -2.22 10.35 -5.14
CA GLN A 159 -1.53 10.18 -6.43
C GLN A 159 -2.45 10.57 -7.58
N ALA A 160 -3.69 10.05 -7.63
CA ALA A 160 -4.66 10.38 -8.67
C ALA A 160 -5.04 11.87 -8.70
N ALA A 161 -5.35 12.47 -7.53
CA ALA A 161 -5.66 13.89 -7.42
C ALA A 161 -4.47 14.76 -7.85
N SER A 162 -3.25 14.35 -7.51
CA SER A 162 -2.04 15.07 -7.87
C SER A 162 -1.79 15.14 -9.37
N ILE A 163 -2.17 14.10 -10.13
CA ILE A 163 -2.03 14.08 -11.59
C ILE A 163 -2.81 15.24 -12.23
N VAL A 164 -3.96 15.59 -11.67
CA VAL A 164 -4.81 16.70 -12.14
C VAL A 164 -4.61 17.99 -11.34
N GLY A 165 -3.52 18.11 -10.58
CA GLY A 165 -3.20 19.30 -9.78
C GLY A 165 -4.12 19.55 -8.57
N LYS A 166 -4.97 18.58 -8.20
CA LYS A 166 -5.84 18.66 -7.01
C LYS A 166 -5.11 18.14 -5.76
N ASN A 167 -5.63 18.48 -4.59
CA ASN A 167 -5.09 18.08 -3.30
C ASN A 167 -6.14 17.26 -2.53
N PHE A 168 -5.87 15.99 -2.26
CA PHE A 168 -6.84 15.13 -1.57
C PHE A 168 -7.25 15.66 -0.17
N LYS A 169 -6.44 16.54 0.44
CA LYS A 169 -6.75 17.14 1.74
C LYS A 169 -7.98 18.06 1.71
N THR A 170 -8.42 18.52 0.54
CA THR A 170 -9.71 19.22 0.40
C THR A 170 -10.89 18.27 0.63
N LEU A 171 -10.72 16.99 0.31
CA LEU A 171 -11.71 15.93 0.48
C LEU A 171 -11.71 15.42 1.93
N MET A 172 -10.56 15.04 2.48
CA MET A 172 -10.44 14.43 3.82
C MET A 172 -9.11 14.78 4.51
N PRO A 173 -9.01 14.78 5.86
CA PRO A 173 -7.72 15.01 6.52
C PRO A 173 -6.73 13.85 6.24
N LEU A 174 -5.42 14.15 6.29
CA LEU A 174 -4.40 13.10 6.34
C LEU A 174 -4.53 12.38 7.70
N SER A 175 -5.11 11.19 7.68
CA SER A 175 -5.38 10.37 8.85
C SER A 175 -5.49 8.91 8.44
N TYR A 176 -4.95 8.02 9.25
CA TYR A 176 -5.01 6.58 9.02
C TYR A 176 -6.21 5.91 9.69
N SER A 177 -7.01 6.68 10.43
CA SER A 177 -8.18 6.18 11.13
C SER A 177 -9.40 6.17 10.21
N CYS A 178 -9.98 5.00 9.98
CA CYS A 178 -11.24 4.86 9.26
C CYS A 178 -12.37 5.68 9.93
N ASP A 179 -12.40 5.75 11.26
CA ASP A 179 -13.36 6.59 12.01
C ASP A 179 -13.22 8.07 11.73
N THR A 180 -11.99 8.58 11.64
CA THR A 180 -11.73 9.98 11.33
C THR A 180 -12.29 10.32 9.94
N ILE A 181 -12.08 9.43 8.96
CA ILE A 181 -12.54 9.63 7.60
C ILE A 181 -14.06 9.45 7.48
N GLY A 182 -14.64 8.43 8.12
CA GLY A 182 -16.09 8.24 8.20
C GLY A 182 -16.79 9.43 8.84
N THR A 183 -16.26 9.94 9.95
CA THR A 183 -16.77 11.14 10.63
C THR A 183 -16.65 12.39 9.75
N THR A 184 -15.53 12.56 9.05
CA THR A 184 -15.37 13.66 8.08
C THR A 184 -16.41 13.57 6.98
N GLY A 185 -16.68 12.37 6.47
CA GLY A 185 -17.66 12.14 5.41
C GLY A 185 -19.09 12.47 5.85
N LEU A 186 -19.43 12.16 7.10
CA LEU A 186 -20.69 12.59 7.72
C LEU A 186 -20.78 14.12 7.82
N GLN A 187 -19.76 14.78 8.35
CA GLN A 187 -19.73 16.24 8.53
C GLN A 187 -19.84 16.99 7.20
N LYS A 188 -19.15 16.49 6.17
CA LYS A 188 -19.18 17.05 4.82
C LYS A 188 -20.38 16.59 3.97
N LYS A 189 -21.23 15.70 4.49
CA LYS A 189 -22.37 15.10 3.79
C LYS A 189 -21.98 14.39 2.48
N ILE A 190 -20.82 13.74 2.48
CA ILE A 190 -20.29 12.96 1.35
C ILE A 190 -20.17 11.46 1.67
N LEU A 191 -20.72 11.03 2.81
CA LEU A 191 -20.81 9.63 3.18
C LEU A 191 -22.23 9.09 2.95
N THR A 192 -22.40 8.23 1.96
CA THR A 192 -23.62 7.45 1.76
C THR A 192 -23.63 6.29 2.75
N ARG A 193 -24.63 6.27 3.64
CA ARG A 193 -24.78 5.21 4.64
C ARG A 193 -25.26 3.91 4.01
N TYR A 194 -24.88 2.77 4.60
CA TYR A 194 -25.18 1.45 4.05
C TYR A 194 -26.68 1.23 3.82
N GLN A 195 -27.55 1.75 4.69
CA GLN A 195 -29.00 1.66 4.52
C GLN A 195 -29.45 2.30 3.20
N THR A 196 -28.92 3.51 2.92
CA THR A 196 -29.21 4.25 1.69
C THR A 196 -28.57 3.59 0.48
N ALA A 197 -27.32 3.14 0.59
CA ALA A 197 -26.62 2.45 -0.50
C ALA A 197 -27.35 1.17 -0.93
N ARG A 198 -27.98 0.46 0.01
CA ARG A 198 -28.75 -0.77 -0.28
C ARG A 198 -30.01 -0.54 -1.09
N THR A 199 -30.67 0.59 -0.92
CA THR A 199 -31.91 0.92 -1.63
C THR A 199 -31.67 1.80 -2.86
N ASN A 200 -30.53 2.50 -2.91
CA ASN A 200 -30.13 3.34 -4.02
C ASN A 200 -28.65 3.13 -4.40
N PRO A 201 -28.34 2.02 -5.11
CA PRO A 201 -26.96 1.68 -5.47
C PRO A 201 -26.33 2.64 -6.49
N SER A 202 -27.13 3.47 -7.17
CA SER A 202 -26.62 4.48 -8.11
C SER A 202 -25.71 5.54 -7.45
N LEU A 203 -25.79 5.67 -6.12
CA LEU A 203 -24.94 6.55 -5.32
C LEU A 203 -23.53 6.00 -5.08
N ILE A 204 -23.28 4.74 -5.45
CA ILE A 204 -21.96 4.11 -5.34
C ILE A 204 -21.28 4.23 -6.70
N GLN A 205 -20.09 4.83 -6.73
CA GLN A 205 -19.35 5.02 -7.98
C GLN A 205 -17.95 4.42 -7.87
N PRO A 206 -17.39 3.85 -8.96
CA PRO A 206 -15.97 3.54 -9.02
C PRO A 206 -15.11 4.75 -8.64
N GLY A 207 -14.03 4.50 -7.92
CA GLY A 207 -13.15 5.49 -7.31
C GLY A 207 -13.56 5.95 -5.91
N ASP A 208 -14.79 5.69 -5.46
CA ASP A 208 -15.19 5.98 -4.07
C ASP A 208 -14.42 5.09 -3.07
N LEU A 209 -14.29 5.57 -1.84
CA LEU A 209 -13.86 4.73 -0.72
C LEU A 209 -15.06 3.99 -0.16
N PHE A 210 -14.93 2.68 0.10
CA PHE A 210 -15.87 2.00 0.98
C PHE A 210 -15.35 2.02 2.42
N LEU A 211 -16.26 1.96 3.40
CA LEU A 211 -15.93 1.84 4.82
C LEU A 211 -16.75 0.71 5.43
N LEU A 212 -16.09 -0.34 5.93
CA LEU A 212 -16.77 -1.38 6.68
C LEU A 212 -17.10 -0.89 8.08
N GLN A 213 -18.36 -1.08 8.45
CA GLN A 213 -18.89 -0.61 9.71
C GLN A 213 -19.07 -1.74 10.71
N LYS A 214 -18.54 -1.56 11.92
CA LYS A 214 -18.82 -2.40 13.08
C LYS A 214 -20.02 -1.88 13.86
N SER A 215 -20.04 -0.57 14.13
CA SER A 215 -21.18 0.16 14.73
C SER A 215 -21.33 1.55 14.11
N THR A 216 -22.41 2.29 14.40
CA THR A 216 -22.81 3.50 13.65
C THR A 216 -21.69 4.54 13.38
N TYR A 217 -20.71 4.66 14.27
CA TYR A 217 -19.56 5.57 14.14
C TYR A 217 -18.21 4.87 14.32
N ASP A 218 -18.19 3.55 14.12
CA ASP A 218 -17.02 2.67 14.25
C ASP A 218 -16.81 1.93 12.93
N TRP A 219 -15.82 2.39 12.17
CA TRP A 219 -15.35 1.82 10.93
C TRP A 219 -13.94 1.30 11.11
N TYR A 220 -13.73 0.08 10.65
CA TYR A 220 -12.50 -0.64 10.95
C TYR A 220 -11.69 -1.01 9.71
N HIS A 221 -12.24 -0.80 8.51
CA HIS A 221 -11.55 -1.15 7.26
C HIS A 221 -12.06 -0.34 6.06
N THR A 222 -11.20 -0.18 5.06
CA THR A 222 -11.48 0.59 3.85
C THR A 222 -10.73 0.06 2.64
N GLY A 223 -11.08 0.56 1.47
CA GLY A 223 -10.38 0.37 0.21
C GLY A 223 -11.09 1.14 -0.90
N ILE A 224 -10.66 0.92 -2.13
CA ILE A 224 -11.13 1.62 -3.32
C ILE A 224 -12.18 0.75 -4.01
N VAL A 225 -13.36 1.30 -4.30
CA VAL A 225 -14.34 0.66 -5.18
C VAL A 225 -13.85 0.77 -6.62
N ILE A 226 -13.72 -0.37 -7.33
CA ILE A 226 -13.26 -0.40 -8.73
C ILE A 226 -14.35 -0.76 -9.72
N SER A 227 -15.41 -1.44 -9.28
CA SER A 227 -16.62 -1.69 -10.07
C SER A 227 -17.83 -1.87 -9.17
N VAL A 228 -19.02 -1.64 -9.72
CA VAL A 228 -20.31 -1.87 -9.06
C VAL A 228 -21.18 -2.65 -10.04
N GLN A 229 -21.69 -3.81 -9.61
CA GLN A 229 -22.55 -4.65 -10.42
C GLN A 229 -23.61 -5.34 -9.55
N GLY A 230 -24.88 -5.05 -9.85
CA GLY A 230 -26.00 -5.58 -9.07
C GLY A 230 -25.86 -5.25 -7.58
N ASP A 231 -25.82 -6.28 -6.75
CA ASP A 231 -25.68 -6.18 -5.28
C ASP A 231 -24.22 -6.29 -4.80
N THR A 232 -23.27 -6.26 -5.74
CA THR A 232 -21.84 -6.44 -5.45
C THR A 232 -21.00 -5.25 -5.89
N ILE A 233 -19.87 -5.08 -5.20
CA ILE A 233 -18.76 -4.21 -5.59
C ILE A 233 -17.51 -5.06 -5.72
N GLU A 234 -16.66 -4.71 -6.68
CA GLU A 234 -15.26 -5.11 -6.66
C GLU A 234 -14.43 -4.00 -6.03
N THR A 235 -13.43 -4.38 -5.25
CA THR A 235 -12.60 -3.45 -4.48
C THR A 235 -11.12 -3.81 -4.57
N ILE A 236 -10.25 -2.83 -4.35
CA ILE A 236 -8.82 -3.03 -4.08
C ILE A 236 -8.51 -2.43 -2.71
N GLU A 237 -7.87 -3.22 -1.84
CA GLU A 237 -7.77 -2.92 -0.42
C GLU A 237 -6.38 -3.26 0.09
N GLY A 238 -5.75 -2.35 0.84
CA GLY A 238 -4.53 -2.64 1.60
C GLY A 238 -4.87 -3.22 2.97
N ASN A 239 -3.89 -3.86 3.62
CA ASN A 239 -4.07 -4.54 4.91
C ASN A 239 -5.24 -5.54 4.87
N THR A 240 -5.32 -6.35 3.81
CA THR A 240 -6.34 -7.41 3.67
C THR A 240 -5.70 -8.76 3.32
N ASN A 241 -6.45 -9.84 3.58
CA ASN A 241 -6.06 -11.23 3.42
C ASN A 241 -7.22 -11.99 2.76
N ALA A 242 -7.07 -13.27 2.41
CA ALA A 242 -8.12 -14.03 1.70
C ALA A 242 -9.49 -14.01 2.43
N ASP A 243 -9.49 -14.09 3.75
CA ASP A 243 -10.66 -14.06 4.64
C ASP A 243 -11.26 -12.65 4.81
N GLY A 244 -10.53 -11.57 4.54
CA GLY A 244 -11.04 -10.20 4.58
C GLY A 244 -11.08 -9.56 5.94
N SER A 245 -10.20 -10.02 6.82
CA SER A 245 -9.95 -9.38 8.10
C SER A 245 -9.30 -8.00 7.91
N SER A 246 -9.39 -7.18 8.95
CA SER A 246 -8.73 -5.87 9.05
C SER A 246 -7.24 -5.93 9.41
N ASN A 247 -6.70 -7.15 9.58
CA ASN A 247 -5.29 -7.44 9.86
C ASN A 247 -4.76 -8.35 8.76
N GLY A 248 -5.00 -7.97 7.52
CA GLY A 248 -4.49 -8.71 6.40
C GLY A 248 -3.12 -8.21 5.96
N ASN A 249 -2.43 -8.99 5.14
CA ASN A 249 -1.00 -8.78 4.91
C ASN A 249 -0.67 -8.15 3.55
N ALA A 250 -1.67 -7.92 2.69
CA ALA A 250 -1.43 -7.55 1.31
C ALA A 250 -2.40 -6.47 0.79
N VAL A 251 -2.07 -5.91 -0.38
CA VAL A 251 -3.05 -5.25 -1.26
C VAL A 251 -3.69 -6.32 -2.14
N LEU A 252 -5.00 -6.51 -2.05
CA LEU A 252 -5.73 -7.53 -2.82
C LEU A 252 -7.02 -7.00 -3.42
N ASN A 253 -7.44 -7.63 -4.52
CA ASN A 253 -8.79 -7.46 -5.06
C ASN A 253 -9.79 -8.28 -4.24
N ARG A 254 -10.99 -7.73 -4.02
CA ARG A 254 -12.10 -8.46 -3.39
C ARG A 254 -13.41 -8.20 -4.10
N ILE A 255 -14.35 -9.13 -3.91
CA ILE A 255 -15.76 -8.94 -4.21
C ILE A 255 -16.50 -8.83 -2.87
N ARG A 256 -17.36 -7.83 -2.73
CA ARG A 256 -18.18 -7.62 -1.53
C ARG A 256 -19.64 -7.48 -1.91
N ASN A 257 -20.52 -8.11 -1.14
CA ASN A 257 -21.96 -7.90 -1.24
C ASN A 257 -22.39 -6.78 -0.27
N PHE A 258 -22.69 -5.60 -0.81
CA PHE A 258 -23.07 -4.43 0.01
C PHE A 258 -24.52 -4.49 0.53
N LYS A 259 -25.33 -5.44 0.04
CA LYS A 259 -26.65 -5.76 0.64
C LYS A 259 -26.54 -6.57 1.92
N GLN A 260 -25.49 -7.39 2.06
CA GLN A 260 -25.28 -8.22 3.24
C GLN A 260 -24.40 -7.51 4.29
N SER A 261 -23.25 -6.98 3.89
CA SER A 261 -22.34 -6.28 4.81
C SER A 261 -22.78 -4.85 5.09
N LYS A 262 -22.41 -4.29 6.25
CA LYS A 262 -22.60 -2.87 6.55
C LYS A 262 -21.46 -2.07 5.94
N ILE A 263 -21.67 -1.59 4.71
CA ILE A 263 -20.68 -0.84 3.92
C ILE A 263 -21.21 0.57 3.68
N ASP A 264 -20.54 1.57 4.24
CA ASP A 264 -20.76 2.96 3.89
C ASP A 264 -19.83 3.35 2.73
N PHE A 265 -20.20 4.39 1.96
CA PHE A 265 -19.45 4.83 0.78
C PHE A 265 -19.12 6.31 0.91
N PHE A 266 -17.83 6.61 0.97
CA PHE A 266 -17.30 7.96 1.05
C PHE A 266 -16.98 8.42 -0.38
N SER A 267 -17.75 9.40 -0.84
CA SER A 267 -17.71 9.87 -2.22
C SER A 267 -16.49 10.76 -2.50
N ILE A 268 -15.82 10.53 -3.62
CA ILE A 268 -14.74 11.40 -4.11
C ILE A 268 -15.23 12.52 -5.04
N GLU A 269 -16.54 12.72 -5.18
CA GLU A 269 -17.13 13.61 -6.19
C GLU A 269 -16.57 15.03 -6.18
N SER A 270 -16.26 15.59 -4.99
CA SER A 270 -15.65 16.92 -4.89
C SER A 270 -14.23 17.04 -5.49
N LEU A 271 -13.60 15.92 -5.84
CA LEU A 271 -12.34 15.85 -6.58
C LEU A 271 -12.53 15.57 -8.07
N VAL A 272 -13.73 15.26 -8.55
CA VAL A 272 -14.02 15.11 -9.99
C VAL A 272 -14.16 16.50 -10.60
#